data_AF-A0A0S8J2J4-F1
#
_entry.id   AF-A0A0S8J2J4-F1
#
_cell.length_a   1.000
_cell.length_b   1.000
_cell.length_c   1.000
_cell.angle_alpha   90.00
_cell.angle_beta   90.00
_cell.angle_gamma   90.00
#
_symmetry.space_group_name_H-M   'P 1'
#
loop_
_entity.id
_entity.type
_entity.pdbx_description
1 polymer ?
#
loop_
_entity_poly.entity_id
_entity_poly.type
_entity_poly.pdbx_seq_one_letter_code
_entity_poly.pdbx_strand_id
1 'polypeptide(L)'
;MGRIFPDLTIDDIAINKELEIVFQERGWISKPKIISKSESKLEADFKIGKIQVEVQFGNMARWYTDVFKFLLSYAADDIEVGILVVAMHDTANKIDENVVYYERVIRELPHAKMGITLPIWVLGVTE
;
A
#
# COMPACT_ATOMS: atom_id res chain seq x y z
N MET A 1 2.39 34.37 8.36
CA MET A 1 1.66 34.16 9.63
C MET A 1 1.15 32.73 9.58
N GLY A 2 1.86 31.81 10.23
CA GLY A 2 1.58 30.36 10.15
C GLY A 2 0.25 30.03 10.81
N ARG A 3 -0.57 29.23 10.13
CA ARG A 3 -1.71 28.58 10.77
C ARG A 3 -1.20 27.31 11.43
N ILE A 4 -1.15 27.33 12.75
CA ILE A 4 -1.05 26.14 13.58
C ILE A 4 -2.43 25.49 13.51
N PHE A 5 -2.56 24.40 12.75
CA PHE A 5 -3.69 23.49 12.92
C PHE A 5 -3.37 22.63 14.15
N PRO A 6 -4.26 22.55 15.15
CA PRO A 6 -4.05 21.67 16.29
C PRO A 6 -4.00 20.22 15.81
N ASP A 7 -2.93 19.51 16.19
CA ASP A 7 -2.61 18.12 15.86
C ASP A 7 -3.79 17.18 16.14
N LEU A 8 -4.52 16.82 15.08
CA LEU A 8 -5.13 15.50 14.96
C LEU A 8 -4.28 14.74 13.94
N THR A 9 -3.04 14.43 14.34
CA THR A 9 -2.19 13.54 13.56
C THR A 9 -2.90 12.19 13.52
N ILE A 10 -3.29 11.77 12.33
CA ILE A 10 -3.80 10.42 12.13
C ILE A 10 -2.63 9.46 12.44
N ASP A 11 -2.81 8.62 13.47
CA ASP A 11 -1.79 7.67 13.92
C ASP A 11 -1.75 6.48 12.94
N ASP A 12 -0.78 6.52 12.03
CA ASP A 12 -0.54 5.49 11.03
C ASP A 12 -0.16 4.15 11.67
N ILE A 13 0.51 4.15 12.82
CA ILE A 13 0.87 2.93 13.57
C ILE A 13 -0.40 2.27 14.09
N ALA A 14 -1.30 3.05 14.71
CA ALA A 14 -2.57 2.53 15.21
C ALA A 14 -3.43 1.97 14.07
N ILE A 15 -3.55 2.69 12.95
CA ILE A 15 -4.32 2.23 11.79
C ILE A 15 -3.73 0.93 11.23
N ASN A 16 -2.41 0.85 11.03
CA ASN A 16 -1.77 -0.36 10.51
C ASN A 16 -2.01 -1.57 11.41
N LYS A 17 -2.01 -1.38 12.74
CA LYS A 17 -2.30 -2.44 13.70
C LYS A 17 -3.76 -2.91 13.64
N GLU A 18 -4.71 -1.98 13.57
CA GLU A 18 -6.13 -2.33 13.44
C GLU A 18 -6.41 -3.06 12.12
N LEU A 19 -5.80 -2.61 11.02
CA LEU A 19 -5.87 -3.31 9.74
C LEU A 19 -5.31 -4.72 9.85
N GLU A 20 -4.16 -4.90 10.49
CA GLU A 20 -3.59 -6.23 10.68
C GLU A 20 -4.55 -7.18 11.41
N ILE A 21 -5.17 -6.73 12.49
CA ILE A 21 -6.17 -7.51 13.25
C ILE A 21 -7.33 -7.90 12.33
N VAL A 22 -7.96 -6.93 11.67
CA VAL A 22 -9.14 -7.15 10.83
C VAL A 22 -8.84 -8.06 9.64
N PHE A 23 -7.67 -7.92 9.02
CA PHE A 23 -7.24 -8.77 7.91
C PHE A 23 -7.01 -10.22 8.38
N GLN A 24 -6.32 -10.41 9.51
CA GLN A 24 -6.08 -11.74 10.08
C GLN A 24 -7.39 -12.45 10.46
N GLU A 25 -8.34 -11.74 11.09
CA GLU A 25 -9.67 -12.27 11.42
C GLU A 25 -10.44 -12.73 10.18
N ARG A 26 -10.16 -12.14 9.02
CA ARG A 26 -10.76 -12.49 7.72
C ARG A 26 -9.94 -13.52 6.93
N GLY A 27 -8.94 -14.13 7.54
CA GLY A 27 -8.13 -15.21 6.95
C GLY A 27 -7.00 -14.74 6.04
N TRP A 28 -6.64 -13.46 6.09
CA TRP A 28 -5.43 -12.98 5.39
C TRP A 28 -4.18 -13.30 6.19
N ILE A 29 -3.11 -13.64 5.49
CA ILE A 29 -1.78 -13.84 6.07
C ILE A 29 -1.12 -12.47 6.17
N SER A 30 -0.70 -12.06 7.38
CA SER A 30 0.10 -10.85 7.63
C SER A 30 1.58 -11.12 7.41
N LYS A 31 2.29 -10.14 6.83
CA LYS A 31 3.72 -10.18 6.53
C LYS A 31 4.21 -11.45 5.80
N PRO A 32 3.47 -11.99 4.81
CA PRO A 32 3.96 -13.13 4.03
C PRO A 32 5.10 -12.69 3.11
N LYS A 33 6.00 -13.61 2.78
CA LYS A 33 7.02 -13.38 1.75
C LYS A 33 6.38 -12.95 0.42
N ILE A 34 7.03 -12.02 -0.29
CA ILE A 34 6.58 -11.62 -1.64
C ILE A 34 6.70 -12.77 -2.65
N ILE A 35 7.74 -13.59 -2.54
CA ILE A 35 7.95 -14.78 -3.36
C ILE A 35 8.10 -15.97 -2.42
N SER A 36 7.08 -16.82 -2.40
CA SER A 36 6.90 -17.97 -1.52
C SER A 36 8.10 -18.92 -1.52
N LYS A 37 8.69 -19.16 -2.70
CA LYS A 37 9.81 -20.09 -2.92
C LYS A 37 11.19 -19.42 -2.94
N SER A 38 11.31 -18.16 -2.50
CA SER A 38 12.58 -17.44 -2.51
C SER A 38 13.26 -17.33 -1.14
N GLU A 39 14.57 -17.15 -1.19
CA GLU A 39 15.41 -16.75 -0.05
C GLU A 39 15.27 -15.25 0.30
N SER A 40 14.51 -14.49 -0.49
CA SER A 40 14.26 -13.08 -0.21
C SER A 40 13.50 -12.92 1.11
N LYS A 41 13.89 -11.90 1.88
CA LYS A 41 13.21 -11.47 3.10
C LYS A 41 12.19 -10.35 2.85
N LEU A 42 11.92 -10.04 1.57
CA LEU A 42 10.90 -9.05 1.24
C LEU A 42 9.53 -9.62 1.57
N GLU A 43 8.73 -8.82 2.25
CA GLU A 43 7.39 -9.17 2.72
C GLU A 43 6.37 -8.23 2.10
N ALA A 44 5.20 -8.80 1.81
CA ALA A 44 4.00 -8.05 1.56
C ALA A 44 3.33 -7.66 2.88
N ASP A 45 2.39 -6.73 2.88
CA ASP A 45 1.59 -6.49 4.09
C ASP A 45 0.61 -7.62 4.33
N PHE A 46 -0.21 -7.96 3.31
CA PHE A 46 -1.17 -9.06 3.41
C PHE A 46 -1.29 -9.86 2.12
N LYS A 47 -1.57 -11.17 2.26
CA LYS A 47 -1.99 -12.02 1.13
C LYS A 47 -3.15 -12.95 1.50
N ILE A 48 -4.01 -13.21 0.52
CA ILE A 48 -4.99 -14.30 0.56
C ILE A 48 -5.14 -14.88 -0.86
N GLY A 49 -4.93 -16.19 -1.02
CA GLY A 49 -4.92 -16.81 -2.34
C GLY A 49 -3.94 -16.12 -3.30
N LYS A 50 -4.44 -15.67 -4.45
CA LYS A 50 -3.67 -14.95 -5.50
C LYS A 50 -3.79 -13.41 -5.38
N ILE A 51 -4.15 -12.88 -4.21
CA ILE A 51 -4.30 -11.44 -3.98
C ILE A 51 -3.25 -10.97 -2.97
N GLN A 52 -2.58 -9.86 -3.28
CA GLN A 52 -1.69 -9.17 -2.35
C GLN A 52 -2.18 -7.75 -2.08
N VAL A 53 -2.05 -7.30 -0.84
CA VAL A 53 -2.37 -5.94 -0.40
C VAL A 53 -1.10 -5.30 0.16
N GLU A 54 -0.87 -4.05 -0.20
CA GLU A 54 0.08 -3.15 0.46
C GLU A 54 -0.69 -1.92 0.96
N VAL A 55 -0.47 -1.55 2.22
CA VAL A 55 -1.06 -0.38 2.85
C VAL A 55 0.04 0.65 3.00
N GLN A 56 -0.15 1.81 2.37
CA GLN A 56 0.90 2.83 2.29
C GLN A 56 0.38 4.20 2.70
N PHE A 57 0.54 4.49 4.00
CA PHE A 57 0.33 5.81 4.60
C PHE A 57 1.64 6.53 4.93
N GLY A 58 2.77 5.96 4.50
CA GLY A 58 4.10 6.55 4.69
C GLY A 58 4.52 7.43 3.52
N ASN A 59 5.84 7.67 3.47
CA ASN A 59 6.45 8.58 2.52
C ASN A 59 6.12 8.26 1.04
N MET A 60 5.91 9.31 0.24
CA MET A 60 5.55 9.21 -1.16
C MET A 60 6.48 8.30 -1.95
N ALA A 61 7.79 8.25 -1.71
CA ALA A 61 8.69 7.41 -2.49
C ALA A 61 8.44 5.91 -2.34
N ARG A 62 7.79 5.47 -1.25
CA ARG A 62 7.62 4.05 -0.92
C ARG A 62 6.59 3.33 -1.78
N TRP A 63 5.61 4.03 -2.35
CA TRP A 63 4.62 3.38 -3.24
C TRP A 63 5.26 2.73 -4.48
N TYR A 64 6.39 3.25 -4.97
CA TYR A 64 7.13 2.62 -6.06
C TYR A 64 7.71 1.27 -5.63
N THR A 65 8.12 1.14 -4.37
CA THR A 65 8.55 -0.14 -3.79
C THR A 65 7.37 -1.11 -3.71
N ASP A 66 6.19 -0.65 -3.30
CA ASP A 66 4.99 -1.50 -3.23
C ASP A 66 4.59 -2.02 -4.61
N VAL A 67 4.61 -1.15 -5.62
CA VAL A 67 4.43 -1.55 -7.03
C VAL A 67 5.45 -2.59 -7.47
N PHE A 68 6.73 -2.40 -7.11
CA PHE A 68 7.77 -3.36 -7.43
C PHE A 68 7.58 -4.71 -6.70
N LYS A 69 7.13 -4.72 -5.45
CA LYS A 69 6.77 -5.95 -4.74
C LYS A 69 5.67 -6.70 -5.46
N PHE A 70 4.62 -6.02 -5.94
CA PHE A 70 3.58 -6.69 -6.71
C PHE A 70 4.13 -7.31 -8.01
N LEU A 71 5.01 -6.61 -8.72
CA LEU A 71 5.64 -7.15 -9.94
C LEU A 71 6.43 -8.43 -9.65
N LEU A 72 7.19 -8.46 -8.55
CA LEU A 72 7.94 -9.64 -8.14
C LEU A 72 7.02 -10.82 -7.79
N SER A 73 5.97 -10.58 -7.01
CA SER A 73 4.97 -11.61 -6.67
C SER A 73 4.25 -12.12 -7.91
N TYR A 74 3.87 -11.22 -8.83
CA TYR A 74 3.17 -11.57 -10.06
C TYR A 74 4.06 -12.38 -11.02
N ALA A 75 5.31 -11.96 -11.20
CA ALA A 75 6.29 -12.67 -12.03
C ALA A 75 6.61 -14.08 -11.49
N ALA A 76 6.44 -14.30 -10.18
CA ALA A 76 6.61 -15.60 -9.54
C ALA A 76 5.34 -16.48 -9.57
N ASP A 77 4.25 -16.01 -10.18
CA ASP A 77 2.92 -16.64 -10.12
C ASP A 77 2.42 -16.84 -8.67
N ASP A 78 2.79 -15.96 -7.74
CA ASP A 78 2.28 -15.98 -6.37
C ASP A 78 0.95 -15.20 -6.27
N ILE A 79 0.73 -14.23 -7.17
CA ILE A 79 -0.46 -13.37 -7.20
C ILE A 79 -0.94 -13.15 -8.64
N GLU A 80 -2.20 -12.79 -8.79
CA GLU A 80 -2.82 -12.33 -10.04
C GLU A 80 -3.23 -10.85 -9.97
N VAL A 81 -3.46 -10.32 -8.76
CA VAL A 81 -3.90 -8.94 -8.53
C VAL A 81 -3.19 -8.35 -7.30
N GLY A 82 -2.72 -7.10 -7.45
CA GLY A 82 -2.24 -6.27 -6.35
C GLY A 82 -3.28 -5.23 -5.95
N ILE A 83 -3.40 -4.96 -4.65
CA ILE A 83 -4.28 -3.91 -4.11
C ILE A 83 -3.40 -2.93 -3.33
N LEU A 84 -3.39 -1.66 -3.76
CA LEU A 84 -2.66 -0.60 -3.10
C LEU A 84 -3.64 0.30 -2.34
N VAL A 85 -3.57 0.27 -1.01
CA VAL A 85 -4.39 1.12 -0.13
C VAL A 85 -3.59 2.35 0.27
N VAL A 86 -4.12 3.54 -0.04
CA VAL A 86 -3.47 4.83 0.21
C VAL A 86 -4.49 5.84 0.73
N ALA A 87 -4.03 6.91 1.37
CA ALA A 87 -4.93 7.98 1.82
C ALA A 87 -5.43 8.82 0.64
N MET A 88 -6.61 9.43 0.77
CA MET A 88 -7.01 10.58 -0.06
C MET A 88 -6.13 11.79 0.29
N HIS A 89 -5.94 12.73 -0.64
CA HIS A 89 -5.01 13.86 -0.45
C HIS A 89 -5.29 14.70 0.81
N ASP A 90 -6.56 14.93 1.12
CA ASP A 90 -6.97 15.65 2.33
C ASP A 90 -6.56 14.94 3.63
N THR A 91 -6.70 13.61 3.65
CA THR A 91 -6.31 12.73 4.76
C THR A 91 -4.80 12.62 4.86
N ALA A 92 -4.08 12.50 3.74
CA ALA A 92 -2.62 12.49 3.72
C ALA A 92 -2.01 13.77 4.32
N ASN A 93 -2.60 14.93 4.02
CA ASN A 93 -2.16 16.23 4.58
C ASN A 93 -2.37 16.35 6.10
N LYS A 94 -3.21 15.50 6.70
CA LYS A 94 -3.38 15.41 8.17
C LYS A 94 -2.38 14.44 8.81
N ILE A 95 -1.78 13.54 8.03
CA ILE A 95 -0.75 12.61 8.49
C ILE A 95 0.61 13.32 8.49
N ASP A 96 1.13 13.72 7.32
CA ASP A 96 2.43 14.40 7.14
C ASP A 96 2.57 15.02 5.73
N GLU A 97 3.49 15.97 5.52
CA GLU A 97 3.67 16.77 4.29
C GLU A 97 4.09 15.98 3.04
N ASN A 98 4.49 14.70 3.17
CA ASN A 98 4.98 13.90 2.05
C ASN A 98 4.46 12.45 2.07
N VAL A 99 3.20 12.26 2.48
CA VAL A 99 2.54 10.96 2.50
C VAL A 99 2.05 10.57 1.09
N VAL A 100 2.03 9.27 0.79
CA VAL A 100 1.39 8.76 -0.43
C VAL A 100 -0.10 9.07 -0.42
N TYR A 101 -0.60 9.62 -1.52
CA TYR A 101 -2.03 9.87 -1.69
C TYR A 101 -2.59 9.45 -3.05
N TYR A 102 -3.86 9.07 -3.03
CA TYR A 102 -4.60 8.46 -4.13
C TYR A 102 -4.47 9.25 -5.44
N GLU A 103 -4.73 10.55 -5.42
CA GLU A 103 -4.77 11.43 -6.59
C GLU A 103 -3.42 11.50 -7.32
N ARG A 104 -2.32 11.37 -6.59
CA ARG A 104 -0.99 11.29 -7.20
C ARG A 104 -0.71 9.90 -7.76
N VAL A 105 -1.08 8.85 -7.05
CA VAL A 105 -0.92 7.47 -7.52
C VAL A 105 -1.67 7.27 -8.84
N ILE A 106 -2.95 7.66 -8.93
CA ILE A 106 -3.74 7.47 -10.17
C ILE A 106 -3.26 8.36 -11.31
N ARG A 107 -2.57 9.46 -11.02
CA ARG A 107 -1.93 10.33 -12.02
C ARG A 107 -0.63 9.71 -12.54
N GLU A 108 0.19 9.14 -11.66
CA GLU A 108 1.53 8.64 -12.00
C GLU A 108 1.52 7.19 -12.52
N LEU A 109 0.79 6.28 -11.88
CA LEU A 109 0.79 4.84 -12.19
C LEU A 109 0.48 4.53 -13.67
N PRO A 110 -0.47 5.21 -14.36
CA PRO A 110 -0.73 4.94 -15.77
C PRO A 110 0.46 5.17 -16.70
N HIS A 111 1.43 6.01 -16.32
CA HIS A 111 2.63 6.23 -17.13
C HIS A 111 3.63 5.07 -17.06
N ALA A 112 3.50 4.20 -16.05
CA ALA A 112 4.33 3.00 -15.90
C ALA A 112 3.76 1.77 -16.63
N LYS A 113 2.65 1.91 -17.37
CA LYS A 113 1.97 0.81 -18.10
C LYS A 113 2.85 0.05 -19.10
N MET A 114 3.92 0.63 -19.60
CA MET A 114 4.85 -0.08 -20.48
C MET A 114 5.69 -1.15 -19.75
N GLY A 115 5.85 -1.03 -18.43
CA GLY A 115 6.61 -1.97 -17.60
C GLY A 115 5.76 -2.75 -16.59
N ILE A 116 4.54 -2.28 -16.28
CA ILE A 116 3.62 -2.93 -15.34
C ILE A 116 2.51 -3.63 -16.11
N THR A 117 2.59 -4.96 -16.19
CA THR A 117 1.61 -5.81 -16.87
C THR A 117 0.55 -6.40 -15.94
N LEU A 118 0.72 -6.20 -14.64
CA LEU A 118 -0.13 -6.72 -13.57
C LEU A 118 -1.35 -5.81 -13.34
N PRO A 119 -2.55 -6.36 -13.07
CA PRO A 119 -3.68 -5.62 -12.54
C PRO A 119 -3.40 -5.08 -11.13
N ILE A 120 -3.47 -3.75 -10.96
CA ILE A 120 -3.36 -3.08 -9.66
C ILE A 120 -4.64 -2.31 -9.38
N TRP A 121 -5.31 -2.64 -8.28
CA TRP A 121 -6.44 -1.87 -7.77
C TRP A 121 -5.96 -0.88 -6.72
N VAL A 122 -6.06 0.42 -7.02
CA VAL A 122 -5.76 1.48 -6.06
C VAL A 122 -7.02 1.87 -5.30
N LEU A 123 -6.97 1.83 -3.96
CA LEU A 123 -8.04 2.22 -3.06
C LEU A 123 -7.61 3.46 -2.26
N GLY A 124 -8.36 4.55 -2.41
CA GLY A 124 -8.22 5.76 -1.59
C GLY A 124 -9.10 5.67 -0.35
N VAL A 125 -8.54 5.89 0.84
CA VAL A 125 -9.28 5.95 2.11
C VAL A 125 -9.30 7.37 2.66
N THR A 126 -10.41 7.75 3.28
CA THR A 126 -10.60 9.05 3.93
C THR A 126 -11.13 8.87 5.35
N GLU A 127 -10.85 9.85 6.21
CA GLU A 127 -11.60 10.08 7.46
C GLU A 127 -13.05 10.49 7.18
#